data_AF-A0AA35I7B8-F1
#
_entry.id   AF-A0AA35I7B8-F1
#
_cell.length_a   1.000
_cell.length_b   1.000
_cell.length_c   1.000
_cell.angle_alpha   90.00
_cell.angle_beta   90.00
_cell.angle_gamma   90.00
#
_symmetry.space_group_name_H-M   'P 1'
#
loop_
_entity.id
_entity.type
_entity.pdbx_description
1 polymer ?
#
loop_
_entity_poly.entity_id
_entity_poly.type
_entity_poly.pdbx_seq_one_letter_code
_entity_poly.pdbx_strand_id
1 'polypeptide(L)'
;MPWYRTGTVAITAGQTTVTGTGTNFSANGRVGDAFLGPDGNWYEVTNIASGTVLSILPAYKGATVAGGAYAITPVQGYPKTLADKFNDIANTWGSTLAGLGAVSTENVVPVTKGGTGGTTQAAARSGLGLKAAAVADILGTVSQSGGVPTGAIMEAGSNANGEYVKYADGTLISRSLYTDNGLAINIAAGTLFRSATLTQIYPVPFFDTPKVSLTMYKGVNDSHRVSAQQHPSGSGYMTFSVSNSVSTAAVAIQCSIIAIGRWF
;
A
#
# COMPACT_ATOMS: atom_id res chain seq x y z
N MET A 1 -47.94 13.19 -31.09
CA MET A 1 -48.56 11.87 -30.80
C MET A 1 -50.07 12.06 -30.74
N PRO A 2 -50.87 11.26 -31.46
CA PRO A 2 -52.33 11.40 -31.43
C PRO A 2 -52.88 11.01 -30.07
N TRP A 3 -53.90 11.71 -29.58
CA TRP A 3 -54.60 11.35 -28.34
C TRP A 3 -55.27 9.98 -28.47
N TYR A 4 -55.29 9.22 -27.38
CA TYR A 4 -55.92 7.91 -27.36
C TYR A 4 -57.45 8.06 -27.26
N ARG A 5 -58.20 7.50 -28.23
CA ARG A 5 -59.66 7.64 -28.36
C ARG A 5 -60.37 6.34 -28.78
N THR A 6 -59.68 5.20 -28.76
CA THR A 6 -60.24 3.92 -29.24
C THR A 6 -61.28 3.39 -28.25
N GLY A 7 -62.45 2.99 -28.74
CA GLY A 7 -63.54 2.47 -27.90
C GLY A 7 -64.40 3.56 -27.26
N THR A 8 -65.23 3.18 -26.30
CA THR A 8 -66.13 4.10 -25.56
C THR A 8 -65.99 3.89 -24.06
N VAL A 9 -66.49 4.84 -23.27
CA VAL A 9 -66.45 4.79 -21.80
C VAL A 9 -67.83 4.91 -21.15
N ALA A 10 -68.05 4.15 -20.09
CA ALA A 10 -69.17 4.27 -19.19
C ALA A 10 -68.69 4.86 -17.86
N ILE A 11 -69.36 5.91 -17.39
CA ILE A 11 -69.02 6.63 -16.16
C ILE A 11 -70.33 7.04 -15.47
N THR A 12 -70.52 6.59 -14.24
CA THR A 12 -71.65 6.99 -13.40
C THR A 12 -71.40 8.37 -12.80
N ALA A 13 -72.41 9.24 -12.80
CA ALA A 13 -72.31 10.57 -12.20
C ALA A 13 -71.82 10.49 -10.75
N GLY A 14 -70.86 11.35 -10.39
CA GLY A 14 -70.27 11.42 -9.05
C GLY A 14 -69.32 10.26 -8.70
N GLN A 15 -69.00 9.36 -9.64
CA GLN A 15 -68.03 8.29 -9.44
C GLN A 15 -66.66 8.61 -10.04
N THR A 16 -65.62 7.96 -9.54
CA THR A 16 -64.25 8.08 -10.05
C THR A 16 -63.88 6.98 -11.04
N THR A 17 -64.67 5.90 -11.14
CA THR A 17 -64.36 4.75 -11.99
C THR A 17 -64.86 4.96 -13.41
N VAL A 18 -63.97 4.80 -14.38
CA VAL A 18 -64.25 4.82 -15.81
C VAL A 18 -64.11 3.40 -16.34
N THR A 19 -65.20 2.86 -16.91
CA THR A 19 -65.23 1.52 -17.50
C THR A 19 -65.29 1.63 -19.01
N GLY A 20 -64.25 1.18 -19.70
CA GLY A 20 -64.14 1.23 -21.15
C GLY A 20 -64.61 -0.05 -21.85
N THR A 21 -65.17 0.11 -23.05
CA THR A 21 -65.53 -0.97 -23.98
C THR A 21 -64.72 -0.81 -25.26
N GLY A 22 -64.00 -1.85 -25.68
CA GLY A 22 -63.07 -1.77 -26.82
C GLY A 22 -61.86 -0.85 -26.56
N THR A 23 -61.54 -0.61 -25.29
CA THR A 23 -60.41 0.22 -24.84
C THR A 23 -59.23 -0.67 -24.40
N ASN A 24 -58.04 -0.06 -24.31
CA ASN A 24 -56.82 -0.62 -23.76
C ASN A 24 -56.04 0.48 -23.04
N PHE A 25 -56.57 0.94 -21.91
CA PHE A 25 -56.03 2.02 -21.09
C PHE A 25 -54.60 1.74 -20.59
N SER A 26 -54.31 0.51 -20.14
CA SER A 26 -52.98 0.16 -19.61
C SER A 26 -51.87 0.21 -20.66
N ALA A 27 -52.18 0.01 -21.94
CA ALA A 27 -51.21 0.13 -23.01
C ALA A 27 -51.07 1.58 -23.56
N ASN A 28 -52.07 2.44 -23.35
CA ASN A 28 -52.17 3.74 -24.04
C ASN A 28 -52.33 4.97 -23.13
N GLY A 29 -52.41 4.76 -21.82
CA GLY A 29 -52.45 5.83 -20.82
C GLY A 29 -51.53 5.52 -19.64
N ARG A 30 -51.24 6.55 -18.85
CA ARG A 30 -50.47 6.45 -17.61
C ARG A 30 -51.20 7.20 -16.50
N VAL A 31 -50.93 6.81 -15.25
CA VAL A 31 -51.32 7.63 -14.09
C VAL A 31 -50.65 9.00 -14.22
N GLY A 32 -51.43 10.06 -14.03
CA GLY A 32 -51.02 11.45 -14.25
C GLY A 32 -51.35 12.01 -15.65
N ASP A 33 -51.83 11.19 -16.58
CA ASP A 33 -52.34 11.69 -17.86
C ASP A 33 -53.68 12.43 -17.69
N ALA A 34 -53.98 13.32 -18.64
CA ALA A 34 -55.25 14.03 -18.65
C ALA A 34 -56.29 13.23 -19.45
N PHE A 35 -57.43 12.98 -18.81
CA PHE A 35 -58.60 12.34 -19.38
C PHE A 35 -59.65 13.40 -19.70
N LEU A 36 -60.05 13.49 -20.97
CA LEU A 36 -61.20 14.27 -21.41
C LEU A 36 -62.44 13.38 -21.34
N GLY A 37 -63.35 13.69 -20.42
CA GLY A 37 -64.60 12.95 -20.24
C GLY A 37 -65.63 13.22 -21.34
N PRO A 38 -66.67 12.37 -21.45
CA PRO A 38 -67.78 12.58 -22.39
C PRO A 38 -68.56 13.89 -22.18
N ASP A 39 -68.44 14.47 -20.99
CA ASP A 39 -68.98 15.77 -20.61
C ASP A 39 -68.13 16.96 -21.08
N GLY A 40 -66.99 16.71 -21.73
CA GLY A 40 -66.08 17.73 -22.23
C GLY A 40 -65.14 18.31 -21.17
N ASN A 41 -65.14 17.77 -19.94
CA ASN A 41 -64.27 18.24 -18.86
C ASN A 41 -62.99 17.41 -18.76
N TRP A 42 -61.93 18.06 -18.24
CA TRP A 42 -60.64 17.43 -17.99
C TRP A 42 -60.56 16.86 -16.57
N TYR A 43 -59.99 15.67 -16.47
CA TYR A 43 -59.77 14.93 -15.23
C TYR A 43 -58.36 14.35 -15.21
N GLU A 44 -57.78 14.18 -14.02
CA GLU A 44 -56.52 13.49 -13.82
C GLU A 44 -56.77 11.99 -13.70
N VAL A 45 -56.05 11.17 -14.49
CA VAL A 45 -56.06 9.71 -14.31
C VAL A 45 -55.24 9.35 -13.08
N THR A 46 -55.86 8.81 -12.03
CA THR A 46 -55.21 8.51 -10.75
C THR A 46 -54.81 7.04 -10.59
N ASN A 47 -55.44 6.15 -11.35
CA ASN A 47 -55.10 4.74 -11.38
C ASN A 47 -55.52 4.13 -12.72
N ILE A 48 -54.81 3.12 -13.20
CA ILE A 48 -55.23 2.30 -14.35
C ILE A 48 -55.21 0.84 -13.87
N ALA A 49 -56.40 0.33 -13.54
CA ALA A 49 -56.56 -1.01 -12.98
C ALA A 49 -56.45 -2.11 -14.05
N SER A 50 -56.83 -1.82 -15.30
CA SER A 50 -56.73 -2.75 -16.42
C SER A 50 -56.81 -2.03 -17.77
N GLY A 51 -56.79 -2.78 -18.87
CA GLY A 51 -57.07 -2.25 -20.22
C GLY A 51 -58.46 -1.61 -20.35
N THR A 52 -59.40 -1.92 -19.46
CA THR A 52 -60.79 -1.43 -19.55
C THR A 52 -61.26 -0.67 -18.31
N VAL A 53 -60.43 -0.51 -17.28
CA VAL A 53 -60.80 0.19 -16.05
C VAL A 53 -59.70 1.16 -15.64
N LEU A 54 -60.06 2.44 -15.51
CA LEU A 54 -59.21 3.47 -14.92
C LEU A 54 -60.00 4.29 -13.89
N SER A 55 -59.29 5.05 -13.07
CA SER A 55 -59.88 5.97 -12.10
C SER A 55 -59.48 7.41 -12.39
N ILE A 56 -60.38 8.36 -12.16
CA ILE A 56 -60.19 9.79 -12.39
C ILE A 56 -60.40 10.62 -11.11
N LEU A 57 -59.74 11.77 -11.03
CA LEU A 57 -60.03 12.84 -10.06
C LEU A 57 -60.13 14.21 -10.75
N PRO A 58 -61.02 15.12 -10.29
CA PRO A 58 -62.10 14.87 -9.32
C PRO A 58 -63.14 13.85 -9.85
N ALA A 59 -64.09 13.42 -9.02
CA ALA A 59 -65.16 12.51 -9.47
C ALA A 59 -65.94 13.12 -10.66
N TYR A 60 -66.49 12.24 -11.51
CA TYR A 60 -67.14 12.65 -12.76
C TYR A 60 -68.30 13.62 -12.53
N LYS A 61 -68.21 14.79 -13.15
CA LYS A 61 -69.14 15.92 -12.95
C LYS A 61 -70.32 15.89 -13.92
N GLY A 62 -70.22 15.11 -14.98
CA GLY A 62 -71.30 14.93 -15.97
C GLY A 62 -72.41 13.98 -15.48
N ALA A 63 -73.52 13.97 -16.23
CA ALA A 63 -74.58 12.97 -16.07
C ALA A 63 -74.06 11.56 -16.42
N THR A 64 -74.65 10.50 -15.85
CA THR A 64 -74.25 9.11 -16.12
C THR A 64 -74.29 8.78 -17.61
N VAL A 65 -73.19 8.25 -18.15
CA VAL A 65 -73.07 7.84 -19.55
C VAL A 65 -72.70 6.37 -19.63
N ALA A 66 -73.30 5.61 -20.55
CA ALA A 66 -73.06 4.18 -20.75
C ALA A 66 -72.26 3.83 -22.04
N GLY A 67 -71.63 4.82 -22.67
CA GLY A 67 -70.88 4.65 -23.93
C GLY A 67 -70.47 5.97 -24.58
N GLY A 68 -69.79 6.85 -23.84
CA GLY A 68 -69.38 8.17 -24.30
C GLY A 68 -68.05 8.18 -25.03
N ALA A 69 -67.83 9.22 -25.84
CA ALA A 69 -66.52 9.53 -26.40
C ALA A 69 -65.59 10.07 -25.32
N TYR A 70 -64.29 9.82 -25.47
CA TYR A 70 -63.27 10.29 -24.54
C TYR A 70 -61.97 10.56 -25.30
N ALA A 71 -61.02 11.18 -24.61
CA ALA A 71 -59.63 11.19 -25.05
C ALA A 71 -58.69 11.12 -23.85
N ILE A 72 -57.58 10.39 -24.00
CA ILE A 72 -56.45 10.48 -23.06
C ILE A 72 -55.31 11.19 -23.79
N THR A 73 -54.81 12.26 -23.18
CA THR A 73 -53.61 12.96 -23.63
C THR A 73 -52.53 12.88 -22.56
N PRO A 74 -51.30 12.52 -22.94
CA PRO A 74 -50.17 12.65 -22.03
C PRO A 74 -50.03 14.10 -21.59
N VAL A 75 -50.03 14.34 -20.28
CA VAL A 75 -49.59 15.63 -19.74
C VAL A 75 -48.07 15.57 -19.75
N GLN A 76 -47.46 15.99 -20.86
CA GLN A 76 -46.01 16.04 -20.99
C GLN A 76 -45.43 17.20 -20.17
N GLY A 77 -45.54 17.10 -18.85
CA GLY A 77 -44.52 17.67 -18.00
C GLY A 77 -43.25 16.87 -18.31
N TYR A 78 -42.39 17.39 -19.20
CA TYR A 78 -41.01 16.90 -19.38
C TYR A 78 -40.51 16.30 -18.08
N PRO A 79 -40.01 15.06 -18.05
CA PRO A 79 -39.97 14.20 -16.87
C PRO A 79 -39.37 14.97 -15.70
N LYS A 80 -40.23 15.62 -14.91
CA LYS A 80 -39.83 16.65 -13.95
C LYS A 80 -38.89 16.01 -12.94
N THR A 81 -39.24 14.79 -12.57
CA THR A 81 -38.40 13.87 -11.81
C THR A 81 -37.03 13.61 -12.43
N LEU A 82 -36.89 13.40 -13.74
CA LEU A 82 -35.57 13.20 -14.37
C LEU A 82 -34.75 14.49 -14.35
N ALA A 83 -35.36 15.64 -14.65
CA ALA A 83 -34.69 16.93 -14.60
C ALA A 83 -34.27 17.27 -13.16
N ASP A 84 -35.15 17.04 -12.19
CA ASP A 84 -34.89 17.22 -10.76
C ASP A 84 -33.76 16.28 -10.32
N LYS A 85 -33.75 15.01 -10.74
CA LYS A 85 -32.67 14.06 -10.43
C LYS A 85 -31.32 14.46 -11.04
N PHE A 86 -31.31 15.03 -12.25
CA PHE A 86 -30.07 15.52 -12.85
C PHE A 86 -29.56 16.79 -12.14
N ASN A 87 -30.46 17.71 -11.80
CA ASN A 87 -30.12 18.90 -11.00
C ASN A 87 -29.63 18.54 -9.59
N ASP A 88 -30.23 17.53 -8.95
CA ASP A 88 -29.79 17.00 -7.66
C ASP A 88 -28.34 16.51 -7.73
N ILE A 89 -27.97 15.78 -8.81
CA ILE A 89 -26.59 15.34 -9.04
C ILE A 89 -25.65 16.55 -9.16
N ALA A 90 -26.02 17.56 -9.96
CA ALA A 90 -25.21 18.77 -10.14
C ALA A 90 -25.04 19.55 -8.83
N ASN A 91 -26.10 19.69 -8.02
CA ASN A 91 -26.05 20.39 -6.74
C ASN A 91 -25.26 19.62 -5.69
N THR A 92 -25.35 18.30 -5.68
CA THR A 92 -24.67 17.44 -4.69
C THR A 92 -23.18 17.25 -5.03
N TRP A 93 -22.85 17.05 -6.30
CA TRP A 93 -21.52 16.62 -6.73
C TRP A 93 -20.78 17.63 -7.59
N GLY A 94 -21.43 18.69 -8.09
CA GLY A 94 -20.82 19.62 -9.04
C GLY A 94 -19.59 20.32 -8.48
N SER A 95 -19.65 20.84 -7.26
CA SER A 95 -18.51 21.46 -6.58
C SER A 95 -17.37 20.46 -6.31
N THR A 96 -17.70 19.24 -5.89
CA THR A 96 -16.74 18.16 -5.63
C THR A 96 -16.03 17.73 -6.91
N LEU A 97 -16.77 17.53 -8.01
CA LEU A 97 -16.21 17.13 -9.30
C LEU A 97 -15.34 18.24 -9.90
N ALA A 98 -15.79 19.50 -9.81
CA ALA A 98 -14.99 20.65 -10.19
C ALA A 98 -13.69 20.76 -9.34
N GLY A 99 -13.79 20.41 -8.05
CA GLY A 99 -12.65 20.39 -7.13
C GLY A 99 -11.54 19.41 -7.50
N LEU A 100 -11.82 18.35 -8.28
CA LEU A 100 -10.77 17.46 -8.81
C LEU A 100 -9.83 18.15 -9.79
N GLY A 101 -10.25 19.27 -10.40
CA GLY A 101 -9.46 20.03 -11.34
C GLY A 101 -8.85 19.17 -12.45
N ALA A 102 -7.56 19.36 -12.72
CA ALA A 102 -6.84 18.67 -13.78
C ALA A 102 -6.63 17.16 -13.54
N VAL A 103 -6.88 16.64 -12.33
CA VAL A 103 -6.77 15.20 -12.02
C VAL A 103 -7.94 14.41 -12.59
N SER A 104 -9.09 15.05 -12.82
CA SER A 104 -10.33 14.42 -13.32
C SER A 104 -10.20 13.71 -14.67
N THR A 105 -9.15 13.98 -15.44
CA THR A 105 -8.89 13.39 -16.77
C THR A 105 -7.79 12.34 -16.76
N GLU A 106 -7.17 12.09 -15.62
CA GLU A 106 -6.05 11.17 -15.49
C GLU A 106 -6.52 9.74 -15.23
N ASN A 107 -6.08 8.79 -16.06
CA ASN A 107 -6.27 7.36 -15.77
C ASN A 107 -5.33 6.90 -14.64
N VAL A 108 -4.18 7.55 -14.48
CA VAL A 108 -3.22 7.34 -13.40
C VAL A 108 -2.70 8.71 -12.99
N VAL A 109 -2.88 9.10 -11.73
CA VAL A 109 -2.47 10.43 -11.29
C VAL A 109 -0.92 10.53 -11.28
N PRO A 110 -0.32 11.43 -12.09
CA PRO A 110 1.12 11.60 -12.12
C PRO A 110 1.63 12.33 -10.87
N VAL A 111 2.93 12.24 -10.60
CA VAL A 111 3.57 12.93 -9.47
C VAL A 111 3.39 14.45 -9.55
N THR A 112 3.40 15.03 -10.75
CA THR A 112 3.14 16.46 -10.97
C THR A 112 1.74 16.91 -10.54
N LYS A 113 0.81 15.96 -10.35
CA LYS A 113 -0.56 16.19 -9.87
C LYS A 113 -0.83 15.52 -8.51
N GLY A 114 0.22 15.17 -7.76
CA GLY A 114 0.11 14.61 -6.40
C GLY A 114 -0.12 13.10 -6.31
N GLY A 115 -0.06 12.37 -7.43
CA GLY A 115 -0.11 10.91 -7.44
C GLY A 115 1.27 10.26 -7.42
N THR A 116 1.34 9.00 -7.84
CA THR A 116 2.58 8.22 -7.92
C THR A 116 3.01 7.89 -9.34
N GLY A 117 2.15 8.15 -10.34
CA GLY A 117 2.40 7.81 -11.74
C GLY A 117 2.39 6.31 -12.05
N GLY A 118 1.93 5.45 -11.14
CA GLY A 118 1.88 4.00 -11.36
C GLY A 118 0.65 3.31 -10.76
N THR A 119 0.23 2.21 -11.39
CA THR A 119 -0.88 1.35 -10.95
C THR A 119 -0.42 0.12 -10.17
N THR A 120 0.89 -0.08 -10.04
CA THR A 120 1.50 -1.16 -9.26
C THR A 120 2.49 -0.56 -8.27
N GLN A 121 2.83 -1.29 -7.20
CA GLN A 121 3.81 -0.81 -6.23
C GLN A 121 5.17 -0.52 -6.88
N ALA A 122 5.61 -1.33 -7.84
CA ALA A 122 6.87 -1.12 -8.55
C ALA A 122 6.84 0.16 -9.41
N ALA A 123 5.76 0.38 -10.16
CA ALA A 123 5.59 1.59 -10.95
C ALA A 123 5.45 2.85 -10.08
N ALA A 124 4.71 2.76 -8.97
CA ALA A 124 4.56 3.86 -8.02
C ALA A 124 5.90 4.26 -7.38
N ARG A 125 6.72 3.29 -6.96
CA ARG A 125 8.08 3.56 -6.47
C ARG A 125 8.96 4.21 -7.52
N SER A 126 8.89 3.71 -8.76
CA SER A 126 9.62 4.29 -9.90
C SER A 126 9.20 5.74 -10.17
N GLY A 127 7.89 6.01 -10.21
CA GLY A 127 7.37 7.36 -10.44
C GLY A 127 7.76 8.35 -9.34
N LEU A 128 7.81 7.90 -8.08
CA LEU A 128 8.32 8.68 -6.95
C LEU A 128 9.86 8.80 -6.91
N GLY A 129 10.60 8.13 -7.82
CA GLY A 129 12.06 8.14 -7.84
C GLY A 129 12.72 7.33 -6.71
N LEU A 130 11.99 6.40 -6.10
CA LEU A 130 12.49 5.52 -5.04
C LEU A 130 13.40 4.44 -5.64
N LYS A 131 14.59 4.31 -5.07
CA LYS A 131 15.63 3.36 -5.54
C LYS A 131 15.46 1.97 -4.90
N ALA A 132 16.34 1.02 -5.25
CA ALA A 132 16.30 -0.36 -4.78
C ALA A 132 16.26 -0.52 -3.24
N ALA A 133 16.90 0.40 -2.50
CA ALA A 133 16.85 0.41 -1.03
C ALA A 133 15.42 0.53 -0.46
N ALA A 134 14.46 1.06 -1.22
CA ALA A 134 13.05 1.14 -0.79
C ALA A 134 12.32 -0.21 -0.81
N VAL A 135 12.95 -1.26 -1.32
CA VAL A 135 12.37 -2.62 -1.42
C VAL A 135 13.18 -3.64 -0.63
N ALA A 136 14.45 -3.34 -0.31
CA ALA A 136 15.31 -4.23 0.45
C ALA A 136 14.93 -4.23 1.93
N ASP A 137 14.96 -5.41 2.56
CA ASP A 137 14.82 -5.52 4.00
C ASP A 137 15.99 -4.79 4.69
N ILE A 138 15.70 -4.08 5.78
CA ILE A 138 16.74 -3.36 6.52
C ILE A 138 17.71 -4.36 7.19
N LEU A 139 17.17 -5.40 7.82
CA LEU A 139 17.92 -6.43 8.53
C LEU A 139 17.51 -7.82 8.02
N GLY A 140 18.49 -8.61 7.61
CA GLY A 140 18.27 -9.96 7.07
C GLY A 140 19.57 -10.52 6.51
N THR A 141 19.49 -11.59 5.71
CA THR A 141 20.67 -12.11 5.02
C THR A 141 21.14 -11.12 3.95
N VAL A 142 22.40 -10.69 4.06
CA VAL A 142 23.03 -9.83 3.06
C VAL A 142 23.64 -10.73 1.98
N SER A 143 23.35 -10.42 0.72
CA SER A 143 23.84 -11.18 -0.45
C SER A 143 24.11 -10.25 -1.63
N GLN A 144 24.92 -10.73 -2.57
CA GLN A 144 25.29 -10.01 -3.79
C GLN A 144 25.47 -10.97 -4.96
N SER A 145 25.35 -10.42 -6.17
CA SER A 145 25.75 -11.09 -7.41
C SER A 145 26.49 -10.10 -8.30
N GLY A 146 27.73 -10.41 -8.69
CA GLY A 146 28.54 -9.56 -9.56
C GLY A 146 28.82 -8.16 -9.00
N GLY A 147 28.91 -8.02 -7.68
CA GLY A 147 29.08 -6.75 -6.98
C GLY A 147 27.79 -5.96 -6.74
N VAL A 148 26.63 -6.48 -7.18
CA VAL A 148 25.32 -5.85 -7.00
C VAL A 148 24.63 -6.46 -5.78
N PRO A 149 24.20 -5.67 -4.78
CA PRO A 149 23.46 -6.18 -3.63
C PRO A 149 22.10 -6.75 -4.03
N THR A 150 21.80 -7.96 -3.57
CA THR A 150 20.54 -8.69 -3.87
C THR A 150 19.72 -9.03 -2.62
N GLY A 151 20.30 -8.87 -1.43
CA GLY A 151 19.66 -9.20 -0.15
C GLY A 151 19.27 -7.98 0.68
N ALA A 152 19.26 -8.17 2.00
CA ALA A 152 19.02 -7.10 2.97
C ALA A 152 20.14 -6.03 2.96
N ILE A 153 19.88 -4.87 3.57
CA ILE A 153 20.86 -3.79 3.71
C ILE A 153 21.93 -4.15 4.74
N MET A 154 21.55 -4.78 5.84
CA MET A 154 22.45 -5.19 6.92
C MET A 154 22.13 -6.61 7.39
N GLU A 155 23.17 -7.34 7.81
CA GLU A 155 23.09 -8.63 8.49
C GLU A 155 23.93 -8.51 9.75
N ALA A 156 23.39 -8.89 10.91
CA ALA A 156 24.15 -8.96 12.14
C ALA A 156 24.03 -10.36 12.75
N GLY A 157 25.11 -10.83 13.36
CA GLY A 157 25.14 -12.13 14.02
C GLY A 157 26.26 -12.23 15.03
N SER A 158 26.22 -13.29 15.83
CA SER A 158 27.24 -13.62 16.81
C SER A 158 27.47 -15.12 16.86
N ASN A 159 28.69 -15.51 17.21
CA ASN A 159 29.06 -16.89 17.48
C ASN A 159 30.19 -16.93 18.53
N ALA A 160 30.73 -18.11 18.81
CA ALA A 160 31.80 -18.28 19.80
C ALA A 160 33.06 -17.45 19.51
N ASN A 161 33.26 -17.01 18.27
CA ASN A 161 34.43 -16.22 17.84
C ASN A 161 34.18 -14.70 17.88
N GLY A 162 32.96 -14.24 18.19
CA GLY A 162 32.61 -12.83 18.30
C GLY A 162 31.32 -12.45 17.58
N GLU A 163 31.17 -11.17 17.31
CA GLU A 163 30.01 -10.56 16.66
C GLU A 163 30.41 -9.93 15.33
N TYR A 164 29.47 -9.88 14.38
CA TYR A 164 29.71 -9.28 13.08
C TYR A 164 28.52 -8.47 12.57
N VAL A 165 28.83 -7.54 11.67
CA VAL A 165 27.84 -6.85 10.82
C VAL A 165 28.33 -6.89 9.38
N LYS A 166 27.52 -7.43 8.47
CA LYS A 166 27.69 -7.25 7.02
C LYS A 166 26.79 -6.13 6.54
N TYR A 167 27.28 -5.36 5.60
CA TYR A 167 26.53 -4.34 4.88
C TYR A 167 26.43 -4.71 3.40
N ALA A 168 25.35 -4.28 2.76
CA ALA A 168 25.10 -4.48 1.33
C ALA A 168 26.24 -3.97 0.43
N ASP A 169 26.97 -2.93 0.84
CA ASP A 169 28.15 -2.42 0.13
C ASP A 169 29.38 -3.35 0.19
N GLY A 170 29.26 -4.51 0.83
CA GLY A 170 30.35 -5.45 1.06
C GLY A 170 31.08 -5.27 2.38
N THR A 171 30.76 -4.26 3.19
CA THR A 171 31.53 -3.97 4.40
C THR A 171 31.25 -5.08 5.41
N LEU A 172 32.30 -5.66 5.96
CA LEU A 172 32.22 -6.56 7.10
C LEU A 172 32.94 -5.90 8.28
N ILE A 173 32.24 -5.77 9.40
CA ILE A 173 32.83 -5.37 10.68
C ILE A 173 32.72 -6.56 11.61
N SER A 174 33.85 -7.04 12.10
CA SER A 174 33.95 -8.09 13.11
C SER A 174 34.46 -7.50 14.42
N ARG A 175 33.85 -7.91 15.54
CA ARG A 175 34.22 -7.50 16.89
C ARG A 175 34.35 -8.74 17.76
N SER A 176 35.49 -8.91 18.41
CA SER A 176 35.74 -10.09 19.23
C SER A 176 36.52 -9.73 20.49
N LEU A 177 36.38 -10.57 21.51
CA LEU A 177 37.16 -10.49 22.74
C LEU A 177 37.97 -11.77 22.87
N TYR A 178 39.28 -11.67 22.72
CA TYR A 178 40.17 -12.77 23.04
C TYR A 178 40.42 -12.81 24.55
N THR A 179 40.31 -13.98 25.16
CA THR A 179 40.56 -14.20 26.60
C THR A 179 41.51 -15.37 26.79
N ASP A 180 42.55 -15.17 27.59
CA ASP A 180 43.43 -16.23 28.10
C ASP A 180 43.64 -15.99 29.60
N ASN A 181 43.43 -17.02 30.43
CA ASN A 181 43.48 -16.90 31.89
C ASN A 181 44.84 -17.26 32.49
N GLY A 182 45.79 -17.72 31.67
CA GLY A 182 47.07 -18.25 32.14
C GLY A 182 48.18 -18.13 31.10
N LEU A 183 48.19 -17.03 30.35
CA LEU A 183 49.13 -16.84 29.26
C LEU A 183 50.57 -16.82 29.77
N ALA A 184 51.43 -17.65 29.21
CA ALA A 184 52.87 -17.58 29.46
C ALA A 184 53.50 -16.49 28.59
N ILE A 185 54.23 -15.56 29.21
CA ILE A 185 55.03 -14.51 28.56
C ILE A 185 56.48 -14.71 28.98
N ASN A 186 57.13 -15.72 28.40
CA ASN A 186 58.45 -16.20 28.83
C ASN A 186 59.42 -16.45 27.67
N ILE A 187 59.02 -16.16 26.43
CA ILE A 187 59.88 -16.29 25.26
C ILE A 187 60.70 -15.00 25.14
N ALA A 188 62.03 -15.10 25.22
CA ALA A 188 62.92 -13.95 25.10
C ALA A 188 62.78 -13.28 23.71
N ALA A 189 62.65 -11.95 23.69
CA ALA A 189 62.54 -11.11 22.49
C ALA A 189 63.29 -9.79 22.70
N GLY A 190 64.62 -9.82 22.54
CA GLY A 190 65.49 -8.70 22.90
C GLY A 190 65.47 -8.46 24.41
N THR A 191 65.19 -7.22 24.84
CA THR A 191 65.05 -6.86 26.27
C THR A 191 63.65 -7.11 26.83
N LEU A 192 62.73 -7.63 26.01
CA LEU A 192 61.36 -7.96 26.40
C LEU A 192 61.15 -9.48 26.40
N PHE A 193 60.06 -9.90 27.01
CA PHE A 193 59.51 -11.24 26.89
C PHE A 193 58.21 -11.19 26.10
N ARG A 194 57.91 -12.22 25.31
CA ARG A 194 56.66 -12.36 24.57
C ARG A 194 55.98 -13.69 24.83
N SER A 195 54.70 -13.77 24.50
CA SER A 195 53.97 -15.02 24.43
C SER A 195 54.33 -15.85 23.18
N ALA A 196 53.88 -17.10 23.16
CA ALA A 196 53.69 -17.82 21.90
C ALA A 196 52.72 -17.06 20.98
N THR A 197 52.73 -17.38 19.68
CA THR A 197 51.79 -16.81 18.71
C THR A 197 50.37 -17.22 19.06
N LEU A 198 49.50 -16.24 19.28
CA LEU A 198 48.08 -16.42 19.56
C LEU A 198 47.30 -16.28 18.26
N THR A 199 46.19 -17.01 18.14
CA THR A 199 45.30 -16.97 16.97
C THR A 199 43.89 -16.60 17.41
N GLN A 200 43.31 -15.60 16.75
CA GLN A 200 41.90 -15.25 16.88
C GLN A 200 41.21 -15.53 15.55
N ILE A 201 40.20 -16.39 15.57
CA ILE A 201 39.34 -16.66 14.42
C ILE A 201 38.30 -15.54 14.32
N TYR A 202 38.00 -15.08 13.10
CA TYR A 202 36.93 -14.12 12.89
C TYR A 202 35.57 -14.83 12.89
N PRO A 203 34.49 -14.19 13.38
CA PRO A 203 33.16 -14.78 13.37
C PRO A 203 32.67 -15.10 11.95
N VAL A 204 33.10 -14.33 10.95
CA VAL A 204 32.88 -14.56 9.52
C VAL A 204 34.20 -14.28 8.79
N PRO A 205 34.61 -15.13 7.82
CA PRO A 205 35.79 -14.85 7.01
C PRO A 205 35.59 -13.63 6.12
N PHE A 206 36.64 -12.83 5.97
CA PHE A 206 36.70 -11.72 5.02
C PHE A 206 37.02 -12.23 3.60
N PHE A 207 36.67 -11.47 2.57
CA PHE A 207 37.10 -11.74 1.20
C PHE A 207 38.58 -11.43 1.01
N ASP A 208 38.98 -10.23 1.46
CA ASP A 208 40.37 -9.74 1.43
C ASP A 208 40.91 -9.50 2.84
N THR A 209 42.21 -9.18 2.92
CA THR A 209 42.92 -8.83 4.16
C THR A 209 42.25 -7.62 4.87
N PRO A 210 41.59 -7.81 6.04
CA PRO A 210 40.91 -6.72 6.75
C PRO A 210 41.89 -5.72 7.35
N LYS A 211 41.43 -4.54 7.76
CA LYS A 211 42.16 -3.64 8.66
C LYS A 211 41.79 -3.98 10.09
N VAL A 212 42.78 -4.13 10.96
CA VAL A 212 42.58 -4.66 12.31
C VAL A 212 43.11 -3.68 13.34
N SER A 213 42.33 -3.46 14.39
CA SER A 213 42.75 -2.79 15.61
C SER A 213 42.61 -3.76 16.78
N LEU A 214 43.62 -3.79 17.63
CA LEU A 214 43.64 -4.61 18.84
C LEU A 214 44.07 -3.75 20.01
N THR A 215 43.30 -3.80 21.09
CA THR A 215 43.59 -3.11 22.35
C THR A 215 43.50 -4.10 23.50
N MET A 216 44.44 -4.06 24.45
CA MET A 216 44.29 -4.82 25.70
C MET A 216 43.19 -4.20 26.52
N TYR A 217 42.19 -5.01 26.85
CA TYR A 217 41.05 -4.64 27.67
C TYR A 217 41.32 -4.92 29.15
N LYS A 218 42.09 -5.97 29.46
CA LYS A 218 42.50 -6.32 30.83
C LYS A 218 43.90 -6.94 30.82
N GLY A 219 44.80 -6.39 31.61
CA GLY A 219 46.08 -6.98 31.98
C GLY A 219 46.28 -6.76 33.47
N VAL A 220 46.69 -7.79 34.21
CA VAL A 220 46.78 -7.72 35.67
C VAL A 220 47.92 -6.81 36.17
N ASN A 221 48.72 -6.20 35.28
CA ASN A 221 49.79 -5.25 35.59
C ASN A 221 49.94 -4.15 34.49
N ASP A 222 50.27 -2.92 34.90
CA ASP A 222 50.12 -1.65 34.14
C ASP A 222 51.08 -1.40 32.94
N SER A 223 51.73 -2.41 32.36
CA SER A 223 52.73 -2.17 31.28
C SER A 223 52.82 -3.27 30.22
N HIS A 224 51.69 -3.81 29.78
CA HIS A 224 51.67 -4.79 28.70
C HIS A 224 51.65 -4.10 27.33
N ARG A 225 52.42 -4.62 26.36
CA ARG A 225 52.41 -4.16 24.96
C ARG A 225 51.91 -5.28 24.08
N VAL A 226 50.92 -5.01 23.22
CA VAL A 226 50.49 -5.98 22.20
C VAL A 226 51.07 -5.61 20.86
N SER A 227 51.61 -6.62 20.20
CA SER A 227 51.92 -6.55 18.78
C SER A 227 50.96 -7.49 18.05
N ALA A 228 50.12 -6.90 17.21
CA ALA A 228 49.32 -7.67 16.28
C ALA A 228 50.11 -7.80 14.98
N GLN A 229 50.28 -9.03 14.50
CA GLN A 229 50.78 -9.26 13.16
C GLN A 229 49.65 -9.88 12.36
N GLN A 230 49.10 -9.10 11.44
CA GLN A 230 48.20 -9.66 10.46
C GLN A 230 48.98 -10.62 9.58
N HIS A 231 48.59 -11.90 9.58
CA HIS A 231 49.19 -12.86 8.66
C HIS A 231 48.65 -12.56 7.26
N PRO A 232 49.50 -12.38 6.22
CA PRO A 232 49.08 -11.96 4.89
C PRO A 232 48.16 -12.92 4.11
N SER A 233 47.66 -14.00 4.72
CA SER A 233 46.97 -15.08 3.98
C SER A 233 45.74 -15.67 4.68
N GLY A 234 45.29 -15.11 5.80
CA GLY A 234 44.11 -15.63 6.52
C GLY A 234 42.90 -14.72 6.39
N SER A 235 42.00 -14.96 5.44
CA SER A 235 40.66 -14.34 5.44
C SER A 235 39.85 -14.68 6.70
N GLY A 236 40.16 -15.79 7.37
CA GLY A 236 39.39 -16.30 8.51
C GLY A 236 39.96 -16.03 9.90
N TYR A 237 41.18 -15.49 10.04
CA TYR A 237 41.81 -15.31 11.34
C TYR A 237 42.90 -14.23 11.36
N MET A 238 43.29 -13.80 12.56
CA MET A 238 44.50 -13.03 12.79
C MET A 238 45.42 -13.70 13.81
N THR A 239 46.69 -13.30 13.78
CA THR A 239 47.66 -13.68 14.80
C THR A 239 48.18 -12.48 15.57
N PHE A 240 48.55 -12.67 16.83
CA PHE A 240 49.16 -11.62 17.63
C PHE A 240 50.01 -12.22 18.75
N SER A 241 50.80 -11.38 19.41
CA SER A 241 51.54 -11.77 20.60
C SER A 241 51.52 -10.64 21.62
N VAL A 242 51.50 -11.02 22.89
CA VAL A 242 51.58 -10.08 24.01
C VAL A 242 53.00 -10.08 24.55
N SER A 243 53.53 -8.89 24.80
CA SER A 243 54.88 -8.69 25.31
C SER A 243 54.88 -7.88 26.60
N ASN A 244 55.86 -8.17 27.46
CA ASN A 244 56.06 -7.53 28.75
C ASN A 244 57.57 -7.37 29.01
N SER A 245 57.95 -6.42 29.87
CA SER A 245 59.34 -6.26 30.30
C SER A 245 59.78 -7.30 31.35
N VAL A 246 58.82 -8.03 31.94
CA VAL A 246 59.05 -9.06 32.95
C VAL A 246 58.51 -10.40 32.47
N SER A 247 59.36 -11.43 32.56
CA SER A 247 58.96 -12.81 32.25
C SER A 247 57.89 -13.27 33.25
N THR A 248 56.79 -13.81 32.74
CA THR A 248 55.66 -14.27 33.55
C THR A 248 55.24 -15.68 33.13
N ALA A 249 55.07 -16.59 34.09
CA ALA A 249 54.69 -17.98 33.80
C ALA A 249 53.21 -18.14 33.46
N ALA A 250 52.34 -17.33 34.07
CA ALA A 250 50.90 -17.31 33.80
C ALA A 250 50.32 -15.93 34.11
N VAL A 251 49.62 -15.32 33.16
CA VAL A 251 48.94 -14.04 33.35
C VAL A 251 47.58 -14.06 32.66
N ALA A 252 46.54 -13.56 33.34
CA ALA A 252 45.23 -13.38 32.72
C ALA A 252 45.24 -12.13 31.84
N ILE A 253 44.80 -12.29 30.59
CA ILE A 253 44.69 -11.21 29.61
C ILE A 253 43.34 -11.22 28.90
N GLN A 254 42.90 -10.04 28.50
CA GLN A 254 41.82 -9.88 27.54
C GLN A 254 42.20 -8.85 26.49
N CYS A 255 41.96 -9.16 25.22
CA CYS A 255 42.21 -8.26 24.09
C CYS A 255 40.90 -8.03 23.33
N SER A 256 40.47 -6.77 23.24
CA SER A 256 39.39 -6.35 22.37
C SER A 256 39.92 -6.16 20.96
N ILE A 257 39.22 -6.73 19.97
CA ILE A 257 39.64 -6.77 18.58
C ILE A 257 38.49 -6.27 17.71
N ILE A 258 38.82 -5.34 16.81
CA ILE A 258 37.92 -4.89 15.74
C ILE A 258 38.64 -5.12 14.42
N ALA A 259 37.97 -5.83 13.50
CA ALA A 259 38.45 -6.02 12.13
C ALA A 259 37.41 -5.49 11.14
N ILE A 260 37.85 -4.69 10.17
CA ILE A 260 37.01 -4.07 9.15
C ILE A 260 37.55 -4.45 7.78
N GLY A 261 36.71 -5.01 6.92
CA GLY A 261 37.11 -5.49 5.60
C GLY A 261 35.90 -5.70 4.71
N ARG A 262 36.05 -6.62 3.75
CA ARG A 262 35.01 -6.95 2.78
C ARG A 262 34.53 -8.39 3.00
N TRP A 263 33.26 -8.70 2.76
CA TRP A 263 32.76 -10.10 2.76
C TRP A 263 32.59 -10.70 1.36
N PHE A 264 32.73 -9.88 0.32
CA PHE A 264 32.82 -10.28 -1.09
C PHE A 264 33.67 -9.29 -1.89
#